data_AF-A0A0M7AEH8-F1
#
_entry.id   AF-A0A0M7AEH8-F1
#
_cell.length_a   1.000
_cell.length_b   1.000
_cell.length_c   1.000
_cell.angle_alpha   90.00
_cell.angle_beta   90.00
_cell.angle_gamma   90.00
#
_symmetry.space_group_name_H-M   'P 1'
#
loop_
_entity.id
_entity.type
_entity.pdbx_description
1 polymer ?
#
loop_
_entity_poly.entity_id
_entity_poly.type
_entity_poly.pdbx_seq_one_letter_code
_entity_poly.pdbx_strand_id
1 'polypeptide(L)'
;MLKQPILSIRNLAVRLRSEREGAIIPIFGIMLVIIIVMAGAAVDVSRVVNAREKLSYALDAAALAAATQLSTQALTDAEIQKVITDSFKGNMSDADFLDEAIDNLSFVVDSENGRVTVTSAATMDNMFIDFGGYGKQAFGPETFTFGTNSQVTFSRFDIEMAMVVDVTGSMGWALSDLKDAAESVVNILIPDGSTESKVKISLVPYSVGVNMDSYASAATNGYSTRCATERTGGEQYTDASYTVEPLGNGSGTYRAAECSDSVLQPLTDDRSTLMTAIGDLETDGYTAGHTGIGVGWYTLSPNWKDLWPTESAPAEYSNTEVLKFALIMTDGAFNTRYEKVTWTKTQCQNYEYKGVRYDGTCLDGTNDYWVEKRSSGYSGKSSQRALSLCSAMKNAGVTIYTVYFGTATTSSQARVMRECADPDKYYVATSADDLIAAFSNIAKKIQQVYLSQ
;
A
#
# COMPACT_ATOMS: atom_id res chain seq x y z
N MET A 1 -94.63 49.83 -9.85
CA MET A 1 -93.58 48.91 -10.35
C MET A 1 -92.66 48.52 -9.19
N LEU A 2 -92.18 47.27 -9.16
CA LEU A 2 -91.12 46.72 -8.28
C LEU A 2 -91.52 46.21 -6.87
N LYS A 3 -92.27 45.08 -6.80
CA LYS A 3 -92.30 44.18 -5.64
C LYS A 3 -92.45 42.71 -6.10
N GLN A 4 -91.49 42.15 -6.84
CA GLN A 4 -91.54 40.72 -7.23
C GLN A 4 -90.24 39.88 -7.25
N PRO A 5 -89.00 40.33 -6.92
CA PRO A 5 -87.84 39.42 -7.01
C PRO A 5 -87.54 38.60 -5.73
N ILE A 6 -88.06 38.99 -4.55
CA ILE A 6 -87.58 38.44 -3.26
C ILE A 6 -88.22 37.09 -2.89
N LEU A 7 -89.44 36.79 -3.37
CA LEU A 7 -90.13 35.51 -3.08
C LEU A 7 -89.59 34.32 -3.88
N SER A 8 -88.95 34.55 -5.03
CA SER A 8 -88.35 33.50 -5.87
C SER A 8 -87.11 32.86 -5.22
N ILE A 9 -86.27 33.67 -4.56
CA ILE A 9 -85.00 33.21 -3.96
C ILE A 9 -85.25 32.34 -2.72
N ARG A 10 -86.26 32.67 -1.91
CA ARG A 10 -86.62 31.86 -0.73
C ARG A 10 -87.12 30.46 -1.12
N ASN A 11 -87.90 30.35 -2.18
CA ASN A 11 -88.37 29.05 -2.67
C ASN A 11 -87.25 28.24 -3.33
N LEU A 12 -86.29 28.89 -3.99
CA LEU A 12 -85.09 28.23 -4.53
C LEU A 12 -84.19 27.65 -3.41
N ALA A 13 -83.98 28.42 -2.34
CA ALA A 13 -83.16 28.00 -1.19
C ALA A 13 -83.78 26.86 -0.38
N VAL A 14 -85.11 26.82 -0.25
CA VAL A 14 -85.82 25.70 0.39
C VAL A 14 -85.79 24.45 -0.49
N ARG A 15 -85.88 24.60 -1.81
CA ARG A 15 -85.80 23.49 -2.78
C ARG A 15 -84.39 22.87 -2.83
N LEU A 16 -83.34 23.69 -2.80
CA LEU A 16 -81.95 23.24 -2.68
C LEU A 16 -81.66 22.53 -1.35
N ARG A 17 -82.34 22.91 -0.26
CA ARG A 17 -82.18 22.27 1.06
C ARG A 17 -82.91 20.94 1.19
N SER A 18 -83.93 20.69 0.35
CA SER A 18 -84.70 19.44 0.34
C SER A 18 -84.16 18.37 -0.62
N GLU A 19 -83.25 18.72 -1.53
CA GLU A 19 -82.67 17.75 -2.46
C GLU A 19 -81.51 16.95 -1.83
N ARG A 20 -81.77 15.66 -1.57
CA ARG A 20 -80.78 14.71 -1.05
C ARG A 20 -80.02 13.95 -2.14
N GLU A 21 -80.38 14.12 -3.41
CA GLU A 21 -79.74 13.42 -4.54
C GLU A 21 -78.39 14.04 -4.97
N GLY A 22 -78.03 15.23 -4.45
CA GLY A 22 -76.76 15.92 -4.73
C GLY A 22 -75.69 15.82 -3.64
N ALA A 23 -75.96 15.16 -2.51
CA ALA A 23 -75.04 15.13 -1.36
C ALA A 23 -73.75 14.31 -1.59
N ILE A 24 -73.73 13.44 -2.63
CA ILE A 24 -72.58 12.60 -2.97
C ILE A 24 -71.45 13.43 -3.59
N ILE A 25 -71.77 14.44 -4.40
CA ILE A 25 -70.77 15.28 -5.10
C ILE A 25 -69.81 16.00 -4.13
N PRO A 26 -70.28 16.71 -3.09
CA PRO A 26 -69.36 17.38 -2.15
C PRO A 26 -68.55 16.39 -1.30
N ILE A 27 -69.12 15.24 -0.89
CA ILE A 27 -68.39 14.21 -0.15
C ILE A 27 -67.32 13.54 -1.03
N PHE A 28 -67.66 13.24 -2.28
CA PHE A 28 -66.74 12.70 -3.27
C PHE A 28 -65.60 13.67 -3.58
N GLY A 29 -65.90 14.97 -3.73
CA GLY A 29 -64.88 16.00 -3.93
C GLY A 29 -63.88 16.07 -2.76
N ILE A 30 -64.36 15.99 -1.51
CA ILE A 30 -63.50 15.96 -0.33
C ILE A 30 -62.65 14.68 -0.27
N MET A 31 -63.25 13.51 -0.52
CA MET A 31 -62.49 12.25 -0.55
C MET A 31 -61.43 12.22 -1.66
N LEU A 32 -61.74 12.76 -2.84
CA LEU A 32 -60.80 12.83 -3.96
C LEU A 32 -59.55 13.64 -3.58
N VAL A 33 -59.75 14.80 -2.93
CA VAL A 33 -58.64 15.63 -2.44
C VAL A 33 -57.79 14.86 -1.43
N ILE A 34 -58.42 14.15 -0.49
CA ILE A 34 -57.68 13.35 0.51
C ILE A 34 -56.86 12.23 -0.15
N ILE A 35 -57.41 11.52 -1.14
CA ILE A 35 -56.69 10.48 -1.87
C ILE A 35 -55.51 11.07 -2.65
N ILE A 36 -55.70 12.22 -3.31
CA ILE A 36 -54.63 12.90 -4.05
C ILE A 36 -53.52 13.33 -3.09
N VAL A 37 -53.85 13.88 -1.93
CA VAL A 37 -52.86 14.27 -0.91
C VAL A 37 -52.11 13.04 -0.38
N MET A 38 -52.80 11.92 -0.11
CA MET A 38 -52.13 10.69 0.34
C MET A 38 -51.20 10.10 -0.73
N ALA A 39 -51.67 10.02 -1.98
CA ALA A 39 -50.85 9.52 -3.09
C ALA A 39 -49.67 10.46 -3.38
N GLY A 40 -49.91 11.76 -3.33
CA GLY A 40 -48.91 12.79 -3.53
C GLY A 40 -47.86 12.83 -2.40
N ALA A 41 -48.28 12.67 -1.15
CA ALA A 41 -47.36 12.54 -0.01
C ALA A 41 -46.45 11.31 -0.17
N ALA A 42 -46.98 10.19 -0.69
CA ALA A 42 -46.16 9.02 -1.02
C ALA A 42 -45.12 9.34 -2.12
N VAL A 43 -45.48 10.15 -3.12
CA VAL A 43 -44.53 10.62 -4.14
C VAL A 43 -43.46 11.54 -3.54
N ASP A 44 -43.85 12.50 -2.70
CA ASP A 44 -42.90 13.41 -2.03
C ASP A 44 -41.92 12.64 -1.15
N VAL A 45 -42.40 11.71 -0.32
CA VAL A 45 -41.55 10.85 0.50
C VAL A 45 -40.65 9.98 -0.36
N SER A 46 -41.17 9.41 -1.45
CA SER A 46 -40.36 8.61 -2.39
C SER A 46 -39.24 9.44 -3.02
N ARG A 47 -39.52 10.69 -3.43
CA ARG A 47 -38.49 11.61 -3.96
C ARG A 47 -37.41 11.92 -2.93
N VAL A 48 -37.79 12.20 -1.68
CA VAL A 48 -36.84 12.48 -0.58
C VAL A 48 -36.00 11.25 -0.24
N VAL A 49 -36.59 10.05 -0.21
CA VAL A 49 -35.86 8.80 0.03
C VAL A 49 -34.85 8.54 -1.08
N ASN A 50 -35.24 8.70 -2.35
CA ASN A 50 -34.33 8.56 -3.50
C ASN A 50 -33.21 9.61 -3.46
N ALA A 51 -33.51 10.84 -3.04
CA ALA A 51 -32.52 11.90 -2.89
C ALA A 51 -31.51 11.59 -1.77
N ARG A 52 -31.99 11.13 -0.61
CA ARG A 52 -31.15 10.70 0.50
C ARG A 52 -30.27 9.50 0.13
N GLU A 53 -30.81 8.55 -0.63
CA GLU A 53 -30.05 7.40 -1.15
C GLU A 53 -28.92 7.86 -2.07
N LYS A 54 -29.21 8.74 -3.05
CA LYS A 54 -28.18 9.35 -3.92
C LYS A 54 -27.11 10.10 -3.12
N LEU A 55 -27.52 10.88 -2.11
CA LEU A 55 -26.60 11.60 -1.22
C LEU A 55 -25.70 10.64 -0.46
N SER A 56 -26.24 9.52 0.03
CA SER A 56 -25.48 8.49 0.74
C SER A 56 -24.42 7.86 -0.17
N TYR A 57 -24.79 7.47 -1.40
CA TYR A 57 -23.85 6.90 -2.36
C TYR A 57 -22.71 7.87 -2.70
N ALA A 58 -23.01 9.15 -2.89
CA ALA A 58 -22.00 10.16 -3.17
C ALA A 58 -21.07 10.40 -1.98
N LEU A 59 -21.59 10.41 -0.75
CA LEU A 59 -20.77 10.52 0.47
C LEU A 59 -19.88 9.30 0.68
N ASP A 60 -20.38 8.09 0.42
CA ASP A 60 -19.59 6.86 0.52
C ASP A 60 -18.42 6.88 -0.48
N ALA A 61 -18.67 7.29 -1.72
CA ALA A 61 -17.61 7.45 -2.72
C ALA A 61 -16.60 8.55 -2.35
N ALA A 62 -17.07 9.66 -1.77
CA ALA A 62 -16.20 10.75 -1.32
C ALA A 62 -15.34 10.36 -0.11
N ALA A 63 -15.93 9.72 0.89
CA ALA A 63 -15.24 9.22 2.07
C ALA A 63 -14.20 8.15 1.68
N LEU A 64 -14.54 7.24 0.77
CA LEU A 64 -13.61 6.22 0.27
C LEU A 64 -12.45 6.83 -0.53
N ALA A 65 -12.71 7.83 -1.37
CA ALA A 65 -11.66 8.54 -2.11
C ALA A 65 -10.66 9.22 -1.16
N ALA A 66 -11.17 9.92 -0.13
CA ALA A 66 -10.34 10.55 0.88
C ALA A 66 -9.54 9.53 1.71
N ALA A 67 -10.19 8.46 2.18
CA ALA A 67 -9.54 7.39 2.95
C ALA A 67 -8.42 6.71 2.15
N THR A 68 -8.59 6.53 0.84
CA THR A 68 -7.59 5.93 -0.03
C THR A 68 -6.32 6.78 -0.09
N GLN A 69 -6.45 8.11 -0.22
CA GLN A 69 -5.28 9.00 -0.27
C GLN A 69 -4.66 9.21 1.12
N LEU A 70 -5.47 9.38 2.16
CA LEU A 70 -5.00 9.48 3.56
C LEU A 70 -4.22 8.23 4.02
N SER A 71 -4.50 7.08 3.41
CA SER A 71 -3.79 5.82 3.70
C SER A 71 -2.36 5.79 3.15
N THR A 72 -2.06 6.55 2.09
CA THR A 72 -0.75 6.49 1.40
C THR A 72 0.08 7.75 1.59
N GLN A 73 -0.56 8.86 1.94
CA GLN A 73 0.10 10.17 2.04
C GLN A 73 -0.41 10.96 3.25
N ALA A 74 0.41 11.87 3.74
CA ALA A 74 -0.06 12.94 4.61
C ALA A 74 -0.70 14.05 3.77
N LEU A 75 -1.93 14.43 4.10
CA LEU A 75 -2.69 15.46 3.39
C LEU A 75 -3.05 16.60 4.32
N THR A 76 -3.06 17.82 3.78
CA THR A 76 -3.63 18.99 4.44
C THR A 76 -5.16 18.99 4.35
N ASP A 77 -5.82 19.70 5.27
CA ASP A 77 -7.28 19.86 5.26
C ASP A 77 -7.82 20.39 3.91
N ALA A 78 -7.05 21.27 3.25
CA ALA A 78 -7.41 21.81 1.94
C ALA A 78 -7.39 20.76 0.83
N GLU A 79 -6.42 19.84 0.85
CA GLU A 79 -6.32 18.73 -0.09
C GLU A 79 -7.43 17.70 0.15
N ILE A 80 -7.71 17.39 1.42
CA ILE A 80 -8.81 16.49 1.80
C ILE A 80 -10.15 17.05 1.33
N GLN A 81 -10.43 18.33 1.60
CA GLN A 81 -11.64 18.99 1.14
C GLN A 81 -11.78 18.91 -0.39
N LYS A 82 -10.68 19.11 -1.12
CA LYS A 82 -10.68 19.02 -2.58
C LYS A 82 -11.04 17.62 -3.06
N VAL A 83 -10.38 16.59 -2.53
CA VAL A 83 -10.63 15.18 -2.91
C VAL A 83 -12.08 14.77 -2.63
N ILE A 84 -12.60 15.12 -1.45
CA ILE A 84 -13.99 14.85 -1.07
C ILE A 84 -14.93 15.58 -2.02
N THR A 85 -14.70 16.87 -2.27
CA THR A 85 -15.57 17.69 -3.13
C THR A 85 -15.58 17.19 -4.57
N ASP A 86 -14.42 16.86 -5.13
CA ASP A 86 -14.29 16.38 -6.51
C ASP A 86 -14.97 15.02 -6.69
N SER A 87 -14.75 14.08 -5.76
CA SER A 87 -15.40 12.77 -5.75
C SER A 87 -16.92 12.89 -5.55
N PHE A 88 -17.36 13.75 -4.64
CA PHE A 88 -18.77 14.01 -4.37
C PHE A 88 -19.50 14.57 -5.59
N LYS A 89 -18.93 15.60 -6.24
CA LYS A 89 -19.48 16.19 -7.47
C LYS A 89 -19.56 15.19 -8.61
N GLY A 90 -18.54 14.36 -8.79
CA GLY A 90 -18.50 13.34 -9.83
C GLY A 90 -19.64 12.31 -9.73
N ASN A 91 -20.18 12.10 -8.52
CA ASN A 91 -21.28 11.16 -8.27
C ASN A 91 -22.67 11.83 -8.19
N MET A 92 -22.77 13.14 -8.42
CA MET A 92 -24.00 13.91 -8.23
C MET A 92 -24.34 14.90 -9.35
N SER A 93 -23.74 14.78 -10.54
CA SER A 93 -23.81 15.78 -11.62
C SER A 93 -25.21 16.17 -12.11
N ASP A 94 -26.27 15.42 -11.75
CA ASP A 94 -27.66 15.66 -12.16
C ASP A 94 -28.64 15.83 -10.98
N ALA A 95 -28.14 16.18 -9.79
CA ALA A 95 -28.99 16.36 -8.61
C ALA A 95 -29.42 17.82 -8.42
N ASP A 96 -30.73 18.06 -8.35
CA ASP A 96 -31.31 19.41 -8.14
C ASP A 96 -30.87 20.08 -6.82
N PHE A 97 -30.38 19.30 -5.86
CA PHE A 97 -29.95 19.74 -4.53
C PHE A 97 -28.42 19.76 -4.36
N LEU A 98 -27.66 19.66 -5.46
CA LEU A 98 -26.20 19.53 -5.43
C LEU A 98 -25.51 20.73 -4.76
N ASP A 99 -25.91 21.96 -5.09
CA ASP A 99 -25.25 23.16 -4.58
C ASP A 99 -25.38 23.25 -3.05
N GLU A 100 -26.59 23.05 -2.51
CA GLU A 100 -26.81 23.03 -1.05
C GLU A 100 -26.06 21.87 -0.38
N ALA A 101 -26.02 20.70 -1.01
CA ALA A 101 -25.30 19.55 -0.47
C ALA A 101 -23.78 19.77 -0.42
N ILE A 102 -23.20 20.51 -1.38
CA ILE A 102 -21.79 20.92 -1.38
C ILE A 102 -21.53 21.97 -0.29
N ASP A 103 -22.39 22.96 -0.15
CA ASP A 103 -22.24 24.02 0.86
C ASP A 103 -22.27 23.46 2.29
N ASN A 104 -23.07 22.40 2.51
CA ASN A 104 -23.16 21.69 3.79
C ASN A 104 -22.18 20.51 3.92
N LEU A 105 -21.29 20.30 2.95
CA LEU A 105 -20.31 19.21 2.97
C LEU A 105 -19.21 19.52 3.99
N SER A 106 -19.06 18.64 4.96
CA SER A 106 -18.04 18.75 6.01
C SER A 106 -17.38 17.41 6.28
N PHE A 107 -16.15 17.44 6.81
CA PHE A 107 -15.42 16.24 7.17
C PHE A 107 -14.72 16.38 8.51
N VAL A 108 -14.46 15.25 9.16
CA VAL A 108 -13.64 15.13 10.37
C VAL A 108 -12.68 13.97 10.17
N VAL A 109 -11.39 14.24 10.37
CA VAL A 109 -10.34 13.21 10.37
C VAL A 109 -9.92 12.93 11.80
N ASP A 110 -10.08 11.68 12.22
CA ASP A 110 -9.53 11.13 13.44
C ASP A 110 -8.29 10.31 13.05
N SER A 111 -7.12 10.94 13.15
CA SER A 111 -5.83 10.32 12.82
C SER A 111 -5.41 9.25 13.82
N GLU A 112 -5.86 9.35 15.08
CA GLU A 112 -5.53 8.37 16.13
C GLU A 112 -6.19 7.03 15.84
N ASN A 113 -7.46 7.04 15.43
CA ASN A 113 -8.23 5.84 15.10
C ASN A 113 -8.30 5.56 13.59
N GLY A 114 -7.55 6.32 12.76
CA GLY A 114 -7.49 6.14 11.31
C GLY A 114 -8.87 6.20 10.66
N ARG A 115 -9.64 7.26 10.90
CA ARG A 115 -11.05 7.36 10.48
C ARG A 115 -11.38 8.71 9.89
N VAL A 116 -12.01 8.71 8.72
CA VAL A 116 -12.58 9.91 8.12
C VAL A 116 -14.11 9.79 8.14
N THR A 117 -14.76 10.85 8.61
CA THR A 117 -16.23 10.97 8.59
C THR A 117 -16.59 12.13 7.71
N VAL A 118 -17.41 11.89 6.68
CA VAL A 118 -17.91 12.92 5.76
C VAL A 118 -19.42 13.06 5.98
N THR A 119 -19.90 14.29 6.12
CA THR A 119 -21.31 14.61 6.39
C THR A 119 -21.80 15.63 5.38
N SER A 120 -23.03 15.46 4.90
CA SER A 120 -23.74 16.46 4.11
C SER A 120 -25.24 16.39 4.38
N ALA A 121 -25.91 17.51 4.16
CA ALA A 121 -27.35 17.67 4.27
C ALA A 121 -27.88 18.59 3.16
N ALA A 122 -29.11 18.35 2.73
CA ALA A 122 -29.80 19.18 1.76
C ALA A 122 -31.31 19.19 2.02
N THR A 123 -32.01 20.08 1.33
CA THR A 123 -33.46 20.18 1.38
C THR A 123 -34.11 19.82 0.05
N MET A 124 -35.36 19.36 0.11
CA MET A 124 -36.18 19.11 -1.07
C MET A 124 -37.58 19.66 -0.86
N ASP A 125 -38.04 20.44 -1.83
CA ASP A 125 -39.39 20.99 -1.88
C ASP A 125 -40.41 19.86 -2.08
N ASN A 126 -41.46 19.89 -1.27
CA ASN A 126 -42.60 19.01 -1.47
C ASN A 126 -43.60 19.63 -2.45
N MET A 127 -44.32 18.77 -3.19
CA MET A 127 -45.26 19.23 -4.21
C MET A 127 -46.72 19.00 -3.81
N PHE A 128 -46.97 17.99 -2.96
CA PHE A 128 -48.32 17.55 -2.63
C PHE A 128 -48.65 17.70 -1.15
N ILE A 129 -47.66 17.60 -0.28
CA ILE A 129 -47.81 17.86 1.16
C ILE A 129 -48.03 19.37 1.40
N ASP A 130 -47.31 20.23 0.67
CA ASP A 130 -47.63 21.64 0.58
C ASP A 130 -48.65 21.91 -0.52
N PHE A 131 -49.93 21.67 -0.22
CA PHE A 131 -51.01 22.05 -1.14
C PHE A 131 -51.17 23.58 -1.18
N GLY A 132 -50.31 24.26 -1.94
CA GLY A 132 -50.38 25.68 -2.30
C GLY A 132 -50.17 26.67 -1.14
N GLY A 133 -49.32 26.36 -0.16
CA GLY A 133 -49.04 27.22 1.00
C GLY A 133 -50.10 27.16 2.11
N TYR A 134 -51.25 26.50 1.88
CA TYR A 134 -52.30 26.28 2.87
C TYR A 134 -52.04 25.06 3.77
N GLY A 135 -51.04 24.24 3.43
CA GLY A 135 -50.67 23.01 4.13
C GLY A 135 -49.77 23.19 5.36
N LYS A 136 -49.09 24.34 5.49
CA LYS A 136 -48.12 24.64 6.56
C LYS A 136 -48.59 24.37 7.99
N GLN A 137 -49.87 24.62 8.27
CA GLN A 137 -50.45 24.43 9.62
C GLN A 137 -51.28 23.14 9.76
N ALA A 138 -51.65 22.50 8.64
CA ALA A 138 -52.62 21.40 8.65
C ALA A 138 -52.02 20.05 8.20
N PHE A 139 -51.00 20.03 7.34
CA PHE A 139 -50.57 18.81 6.63
C PHE A 139 -49.05 18.56 6.61
N GLY A 140 -48.18 19.57 6.77
CA GLY A 140 -46.74 19.33 6.90
C GLY A 140 -45.82 20.54 6.63
N PRO A 141 -44.50 20.38 6.76
CA PRO A 141 -43.50 21.40 6.39
C PRO A 141 -43.50 21.66 4.88
N GLU A 142 -42.90 22.73 4.35
CA GLU A 142 -42.76 23.00 2.90
C GLU A 142 -41.57 22.25 2.26
N THR A 143 -40.58 21.91 3.08
CA THR A 143 -39.39 21.20 2.65
C THR A 143 -39.11 20.03 3.59
N PHE A 144 -38.48 18.99 3.05
CA PHE A 144 -37.86 17.95 3.85
C PHE A 144 -36.35 18.13 3.83
N THR A 145 -35.77 18.34 5.01
CA THR A 145 -34.32 18.23 5.20
C THR A 145 -33.95 16.76 5.31
N PHE A 146 -32.96 16.34 4.54
CA PHE A 146 -32.34 15.03 4.66
C PHE A 146 -30.83 15.20 4.76
N GLY A 147 -30.21 14.40 5.61
CA GLY A 147 -28.78 14.38 5.78
C GLY A 147 -28.31 12.97 6.06
N THR A 148 -27.05 12.71 5.75
CA THR A 148 -26.41 11.45 6.08
C THR A 148 -24.92 11.70 6.32
N ASN A 149 -24.29 10.72 6.96
CA ASN A 149 -22.85 10.69 7.12
C ASN A 149 -22.34 9.35 6.59
N SER A 150 -21.10 9.38 6.12
CA SER A 150 -20.34 8.19 5.76
C SER A 150 -19.05 8.19 6.55
N GLN A 151 -18.64 7.02 7.02
CA GLN A 151 -17.44 6.84 7.82
C GLN A 151 -16.62 5.70 7.25
N VAL A 152 -15.36 5.99 6.98
CA VAL A 152 -14.41 5.04 6.39
C VAL A 152 -13.11 5.06 7.20
N THR A 153 -12.53 3.88 7.38
CA THR A 153 -11.23 3.70 8.02
C THR A 153 -10.08 3.81 7.00
N PHE A 154 -8.95 4.35 7.42
CA PHE A 154 -7.74 4.54 6.62
C PHE A 154 -6.51 4.22 7.46
N SER A 155 -5.37 3.95 6.81
CA SER A 155 -4.15 3.60 7.54
C SER A 155 -3.53 4.80 8.24
N ARG A 156 -3.28 4.61 9.53
CA ARG A 156 -2.42 5.49 10.31
C ARG A 156 -0.95 5.05 10.32
N PHE A 157 -0.64 3.86 9.81
CA PHE A 157 0.71 3.31 9.87
C PHE A 157 1.58 3.74 8.69
N ASP A 158 2.82 4.06 8.98
CA ASP A 158 3.89 4.22 8.00
C ASP A 158 4.52 2.86 7.68
N ILE A 159 5.13 2.75 6.51
CA ILE A 159 5.73 1.50 6.02
C ILE A 159 7.17 1.70 5.64
N GLU A 160 8.01 0.78 6.10
CA GLU A 160 9.37 0.61 5.61
C GLU A 160 9.51 -0.78 4.99
N MET A 161 9.86 -0.83 3.70
CA MET A 161 9.98 -2.07 2.96
C MET A 161 11.38 -2.26 2.39
N ALA A 162 11.95 -3.46 2.54
CA ALA A 162 13.13 -3.88 1.79
C ALA A 162 12.73 -4.84 0.66
N MET A 163 12.94 -4.42 -0.59
CA MET A 163 12.83 -5.27 -1.77
C MET A 163 14.18 -5.91 -2.06
N VAL A 164 14.34 -7.16 -1.67
CA VAL A 164 15.56 -7.96 -1.90
C VAL A 164 15.39 -8.75 -3.19
N VAL A 165 16.11 -8.35 -4.23
CA VAL A 165 15.90 -8.87 -5.59
C VAL A 165 17.12 -9.63 -6.10
N ASP A 166 16.88 -10.84 -6.59
CA ASP A 166 17.90 -11.69 -7.20
C ASP A 166 18.24 -11.21 -8.62
N VAL A 167 19.43 -10.63 -8.76
CA VAL A 167 19.97 -10.20 -10.06
C VAL A 167 21.13 -11.09 -10.48
N THR A 168 21.00 -12.40 -10.26
CA THR A 168 22.05 -13.36 -10.64
C THR A 168 21.93 -13.79 -12.09
N GLY A 169 23.00 -14.33 -12.66
CA GLY A 169 23.00 -14.78 -14.05
C GLY A 169 21.91 -15.83 -14.39
N SER A 170 21.41 -16.60 -13.41
CA SER A 170 20.30 -17.54 -13.63
C SER A 170 18.95 -16.83 -13.84
N MET A 171 18.83 -15.59 -13.37
CA MET A 171 17.66 -14.72 -13.54
C MET A 171 17.69 -13.91 -14.84
N GLY A 172 18.73 -14.05 -15.68
CA GLY A 172 18.91 -13.22 -16.89
C GLY A 172 17.73 -13.26 -17.86
N TRP A 173 17.01 -14.37 -17.94
CA TRP A 173 15.83 -14.52 -18.80
C TRP A 173 14.55 -13.91 -18.20
N ALA A 174 14.55 -13.56 -16.92
CA ALA A 174 13.40 -13.06 -16.18
C ALA A 174 13.64 -11.68 -15.57
N LEU A 175 14.75 -11.03 -15.92
CA LEU A 175 15.10 -9.70 -15.44
C LEU A 175 14.03 -8.66 -15.82
N SER A 176 13.52 -8.72 -17.05
CA SER A 176 12.44 -7.81 -17.48
C SER A 176 11.21 -7.98 -16.61
N ASP A 177 10.81 -9.22 -16.34
CA ASP A 177 9.62 -9.53 -15.54
C ASP A 177 9.80 -9.11 -14.07
N LEU A 178 11.02 -9.29 -13.54
CA LEU A 178 11.41 -8.80 -12.22
C LEU A 178 11.29 -7.28 -12.13
N LYS A 179 11.74 -6.54 -13.16
CA LYS A 179 11.62 -5.08 -13.23
C LYS A 179 10.15 -4.67 -13.24
N ASP A 180 9.35 -5.23 -14.13
CA ASP A 180 7.91 -4.94 -14.22
C ASP A 180 7.17 -5.23 -12.90
N ALA A 181 7.51 -6.34 -12.24
CA ALA A 181 6.93 -6.69 -10.94
C ALA A 181 7.34 -5.71 -9.83
N ALA A 182 8.62 -5.32 -9.78
CA ALA A 182 9.11 -4.35 -8.81
C ALA A 182 8.52 -2.95 -9.03
N GLU A 183 8.41 -2.50 -10.30
CA GLU A 183 7.74 -1.26 -10.65
C GLU A 183 6.26 -1.29 -10.25
N SER A 184 5.58 -2.42 -10.42
CA SER A 184 4.20 -2.60 -9.96
C SER A 184 4.03 -2.39 -8.46
N VAL A 185 4.96 -2.88 -7.63
CA VAL A 185 4.94 -2.63 -6.17
C VAL A 185 5.06 -1.15 -5.86
N VAL A 186 6.03 -0.46 -6.47
CA VAL A 186 6.21 0.97 -6.25
C VAL A 186 4.99 1.76 -6.75
N ASN A 187 4.41 1.40 -7.91
CA ASN A 187 3.21 2.04 -8.43
C ASN A 187 1.98 1.89 -7.53
N ILE A 188 1.86 0.77 -6.81
CA ILE A 188 0.74 0.52 -5.89
C ILE A 188 0.96 1.24 -4.56
N LEU A 189 2.18 1.23 -4.02
CA LEU A 189 2.48 1.74 -2.69
C LEU A 189 2.84 3.22 -2.67
N ILE A 190 3.45 3.72 -3.74
CA ILE A 190 3.83 5.13 -3.94
C ILE A 190 3.27 5.60 -5.29
N PRO A 191 1.96 5.90 -5.38
CA PRO A 191 1.34 6.33 -6.63
C PRO A 191 1.90 7.65 -7.17
N ASP A 192 1.72 7.91 -8.47
CA ASP A 192 2.11 9.18 -9.10
C ASP A 192 1.45 10.38 -8.43
N GLY A 193 2.24 11.44 -8.22
CA GLY A 193 1.79 12.67 -7.56
C GLY A 193 1.86 12.65 -6.04
N SER A 194 2.44 11.60 -5.42
CA SER A 194 2.71 11.57 -3.98
C SER A 194 3.75 12.61 -3.58
N THR A 195 3.40 13.51 -2.66
CA THR A 195 4.30 14.57 -2.15
C THR A 195 4.89 14.26 -0.77
N GLU A 196 4.17 13.49 0.06
CA GLU A 196 4.62 13.01 1.38
C GLU A 196 4.14 11.56 1.57
N SER A 197 4.84 10.59 0.97
CA SER A 197 4.43 9.18 1.07
C SER A 197 4.69 8.63 2.47
N LYS A 198 3.71 7.91 2.99
CA LYS A 198 3.86 7.09 4.22
C LYS A 198 4.66 5.81 3.98
N VAL A 199 5.10 5.55 2.75
CA VAL A 199 5.82 4.35 2.38
C VAL A 199 7.22 4.69 1.93
N LYS A 200 8.21 4.08 2.59
CA LYS A 200 9.61 4.09 2.16
C LYS A 200 10.01 2.70 1.70
N ILE A 201 10.68 2.62 0.56
CA ILE A 201 11.15 1.37 -0.03
C ILE A 201 12.66 1.45 -0.22
N SER A 202 13.37 0.39 0.14
CA SER A 202 14.77 0.17 -0.20
C SER A 202 14.84 -0.94 -1.26
N LEU A 203 15.72 -0.79 -2.23
CA LEU A 203 15.98 -1.79 -3.28
C LEU A 203 17.35 -2.40 -3.02
N VAL A 204 17.39 -3.71 -2.80
CA VAL A 204 18.60 -4.46 -2.48
C VAL A 204 18.81 -5.54 -3.53
N PRO A 205 19.42 -5.18 -4.68
CA PRO A 205 19.82 -6.16 -5.67
C PRO A 205 21.02 -6.94 -5.15
N TYR A 206 21.00 -8.26 -5.32
CA TYR A 206 22.12 -9.11 -4.95
C TYR A 206 22.53 -10.06 -6.07
N SER A 207 23.82 -10.33 -6.10
CA SER A 207 24.45 -11.37 -6.91
C SER A 207 25.42 -12.17 -6.03
N VAL A 208 26.72 -12.13 -6.32
CA VAL A 208 27.78 -12.70 -5.46
C VAL A 208 27.94 -11.92 -4.16
N GLY A 209 27.47 -10.67 -4.15
CA GLY A 209 27.34 -9.80 -3.00
C GLY A 209 26.30 -8.72 -3.30
N VAL A 210 26.33 -7.64 -2.52
CA VAL A 210 25.49 -6.47 -2.74
C VAL A 210 26.38 -5.28 -3.09
N ASN A 211 26.04 -4.58 -4.16
CA ASN A 211 26.69 -3.32 -4.51
C ASN A 211 26.14 -2.22 -3.61
N MET A 212 26.92 -1.79 -2.64
CA MET A 212 26.57 -0.72 -1.71
C MET A 212 27.15 0.63 -2.12
N ASP A 213 27.75 0.72 -3.32
CA ASP A 213 28.39 1.93 -3.86
C ASP A 213 29.22 2.67 -2.78
N SER A 214 28.95 3.96 -2.55
CA SER A 214 29.67 4.79 -1.57
C SER A 214 29.56 4.30 -0.12
N TYR A 215 28.53 3.54 0.24
CA TYR A 215 28.35 2.99 1.59
C TYR A 215 29.25 1.78 1.87
N ALA A 216 29.76 1.12 0.83
CA ALA A 216 30.56 -0.09 0.96
C ALA A 216 31.81 0.13 1.82
N SER A 217 32.47 1.28 1.68
CA SER A 217 33.70 1.57 2.43
C SER A 217 33.45 1.63 3.93
N ALA A 218 32.40 2.30 4.37
CA ALA A 218 32.03 2.34 5.79
C ALA A 218 31.55 0.96 6.27
N ALA A 219 30.62 0.33 5.54
CA ALA A 219 30.02 -0.95 5.92
C ALA A 219 31.02 -2.11 6.00
N THR A 220 32.12 -2.02 5.24
CA THR A 220 33.18 -3.03 5.21
C THR A 220 34.46 -2.56 5.90
N ASN A 221 34.45 -1.48 6.69
CA ASN A 221 35.65 -0.95 7.36
C ASN A 221 36.86 -0.76 6.41
N GLY A 222 36.60 -0.18 5.24
CA GLY A 222 37.59 0.14 4.21
C GLY A 222 38.00 -1.05 3.33
N TYR A 223 37.47 -2.25 3.55
CA TYR A 223 37.85 -3.43 2.77
C TYR A 223 37.34 -3.40 1.32
N SER A 224 36.25 -2.69 1.05
CA SER A 224 35.64 -2.57 -0.27
C SER A 224 35.19 -1.14 -0.54
N THR A 225 35.22 -0.72 -1.80
CA THR A 225 34.62 0.56 -2.23
C THR A 225 33.31 0.37 -2.98
N ARG A 226 32.82 -0.88 -3.13
CA ARG A 226 31.63 -1.17 -3.93
C ARG A 226 30.83 -2.37 -3.41
N CYS A 227 31.47 -3.53 -3.33
CA CYS A 227 30.79 -4.79 -2.99
C CYS A 227 30.87 -5.11 -1.50
N ALA A 228 29.75 -5.49 -0.89
CA ALA A 228 29.72 -6.14 0.42
C ALA A 228 29.26 -7.60 0.33
N THR A 229 29.86 -8.47 1.16
CA THR A 229 29.53 -9.90 1.25
C THR A 229 29.09 -10.27 2.67
N GLU A 230 29.34 -11.49 3.14
CA GLU A 230 28.88 -11.86 4.48
C GLU A 230 29.63 -11.19 5.61
N ARG A 231 28.89 -11.01 6.69
CA ARG A 231 29.42 -10.92 8.04
C ARG A 231 29.81 -12.29 8.58
N THR A 232 30.83 -12.31 9.42
CA THR A 232 31.26 -13.49 10.18
C THR A 232 31.24 -13.20 11.68
N GLY A 233 31.65 -14.14 12.52
CA GLY A 233 31.72 -13.92 13.97
C GLY A 233 30.37 -14.04 14.68
N GLY A 234 30.27 -13.46 15.87
CA GLY A 234 29.10 -13.56 16.74
C GLY A 234 27.85 -12.88 16.16
N GLU A 235 28.06 -11.84 15.34
CA GLU A 235 26.99 -11.04 14.75
C GLU A 235 26.52 -11.56 13.38
N GLN A 236 26.96 -12.74 12.95
CA GLN A 236 26.68 -13.26 11.61
C GLN A 236 25.18 -13.31 11.25
N TYR A 237 24.29 -13.42 12.23
CA TYR A 237 22.83 -13.53 12.05
C TYR A 237 22.04 -12.49 12.84
N THR A 238 22.66 -11.38 13.20
CA THR A 238 21.99 -10.29 13.93
C THR A 238 21.80 -9.09 13.00
N ASP A 239 21.40 -7.96 13.54
CA ASP A 239 21.38 -6.65 12.88
C ASP A 239 22.32 -5.66 13.58
N ALA A 240 23.27 -6.15 14.38
CA ALA A 240 24.26 -5.28 15.05
C ALA A 240 24.93 -4.35 14.04
N SER A 241 25.30 -3.14 14.48
CA SER A 241 25.90 -2.11 13.64
C SER A 241 27.16 -2.61 12.93
N TYR A 242 27.40 -2.12 11.72
CA TYR A 242 28.64 -2.35 10.97
C TYR A 242 29.92 -1.90 11.72
N THR A 243 29.77 -1.01 12.71
CA THR A 243 30.86 -0.57 13.58
C THR A 243 31.26 -1.62 14.62
N VAL A 244 30.36 -2.54 14.98
CA VAL A 244 30.63 -3.66 15.89
C VAL A 244 31.29 -4.80 15.14
N GLU A 245 30.70 -5.19 14.01
CA GLU A 245 31.25 -6.23 13.14
C GLU A 245 30.95 -5.87 11.67
N PRO A 246 31.98 -5.53 10.87
CA PRO A 246 31.80 -5.08 9.50
C PRO A 246 31.43 -6.22 8.54
N LEU A 247 30.90 -5.85 7.38
CA LEU A 247 30.70 -6.78 6.27
C LEU A 247 32.03 -7.15 5.61
N GLY A 248 32.04 -8.32 4.99
CA GLY A 248 33.12 -8.74 4.12
C GLY A 248 33.13 -7.98 2.79
N ASN A 249 34.25 -8.10 2.08
CA ASN A 249 34.45 -7.51 0.76
C ASN A 249 34.59 -8.54 -0.37
N GLY A 250 34.57 -9.84 -0.05
CA GLY A 250 34.86 -10.89 -1.02
C GLY A 250 36.29 -10.89 -1.58
N SER A 251 37.25 -10.22 -0.93
CA SER A 251 38.64 -10.06 -1.41
C SER A 251 39.34 -11.34 -1.83
N GLY A 252 38.98 -12.50 -1.27
CA GLY A 252 39.57 -13.81 -1.55
C GLY A 252 38.95 -14.56 -2.73
N THR A 253 38.35 -13.87 -3.70
CA THR A 253 37.79 -14.45 -4.94
C THR A 253 38.83 -14.61 -6.05
N TYR A 254 38.69 -15.65 -6.87
CA TYR A 254 39.42 -15.84 -8.14
C TYR A 254 38.82 -15.00 -9.29
N ARG A 255 37.96 -14.04 -8.94
CA ARG A 255 37.30 -13.10 -9.84
C ARG A 255 37.61 -11.72 -9.29
N ALA A 256 37.92 -10.77 -10.16
CA ALA A 256 37.93 -9.37 -9.75
C ALA A 256 36.63 -9.08 -8.98
N ALA A 257 36.74 -8.43 -7.82
CA ALA A 257 35.68 -8.29 -6.83
C ALA A 257 34.50 -7.45 -7.35
N GLU A 258 33.69 -8.06 -8.20
CA GLU A 258 32.62 -7.37 -8.92
C GLU A 258 31.30 -8.07 -8.58
N CYS A 259 30.57 -7.48 -7.63
CA CYS A 259 29.12 -7.63 -7.60
C CYS A 259 28.52 -7.01 -8.87
N SER A 260 27.29 -7.39 -9.20
CA SER A 260 26.47 -6.72 -10.22
C SER A 260 26.58 -5.18 -10.11
N ASP A 261 26.52 -4.52 -11.25
CA ASP A 261 26.46 -3.05 -11.34
C ASP A 261 25.15 -2.48 -10.80
N SER A 262 24.14 -3.32 -10.59
CA SER A 262 22.90 -2.96 -9.88
C SER A 262 23.20 -2.44 -8.48
N VAL A 263 22.92 -1.17 -8.22
CA VAL A 263 23.25 -0.48 -6.96
C VAL A 263 22.12 -0.61 -5.93
N LEU A 264 22.49 -0.77 -4.65
CA LEU A 264 21.56 -0.68 -3.54
C LEU A 264 21.00 0.75 -3.42
N GLN A 265 19.68 0.84 -3.32
CA GLN A 265 18.98 2.06 -2.95
C GLN A 265 18.52 1.95 -1.49
N PRO A 266 19.00 2.83 -0.58
CA PRO A 266 18.47 2.91 0.79
C PRO A 266 16.99 3.30 0.80
N LEU A 267 16.35 3.24 1.98
CA LEU A 267 14.94 3.61 2.13
C LEU A 267 14.67 5.00 1.55
N THR A 268 13.71 5.08 0.63
CA THR A 268 13.27 6.35 0.04
C THR A 268 11.78 6.28 -0.28
N ASP A 269 11.11 7.42 -0.18
CA ASP A 269 9.76 7.68 -0.68
C ASP A 269 9.77 8.30 -2.09
N ASP A 270 10.96 8.60 -2.64
CA ASP A 270 11.11 9.13 -3.99
C ASP A 270 10.85 8.06 -5.04
N ARG A 271 9.66 8.12 -5.63
CA ARG A 271 9.22 7.26 -6.72
C ARG A 271 10.19 7.29 -7.90
N SER A 272 10.69 8.46 -8.32
CA SER A 272 11.55 8.56 -9.50
C SER A 272 12.86 7.84 -9.26
N THR A 273 13.45 8.02 -8.07
CA THR A 273 14.68 7.33 -7.68
C THR A 273 14.51 5.81 -7.69
N LEU A 274 13.40 5.29 -7.16
CA LEU A 274 13.10 3.86 -7.19
C LEU A 274 12.90 3.32 -8.62
N MET A 275 12.13 4.03 -9.45
CA MET A 275 11.87 3.64 -10.85
C MET A 275 13.17 3.57 -11.64
N THR A 276 14.06 4.56 -11.49
CA THR A 276 15.38 4.56 -12.13
C THR A 276 16.22 3.38 -11.64
N ALA A 277 16.33 3.17 -10.31
CA ALA A 277 17.12 2.07 -9.76
C ALA A 277 16.61 0.68 -10.21
N ILE A 278 15.29 0.50 -10.36
CA ILE A 278 14.70 -0.72 -10.92
C ILE A 278 15.02 -0.85 -12.41
N GLY A 279 14.87 0.24 -13.18
CA GLY A 279 15.18 0.29 -14.60
C GLY A 279 16.65 -0.06 -14.90
N ASP A 280 17.56 0.25 -13.99
CA ASP A 280 19.00 0.02 -14.09
C ASP A 280 19.46 -1.37 -13.61
N LEU A 281 18.54 -2.25 -13.15
CA LEU A 281 18.93 -3.59 -12.71
C LEU A 281 19.54 -4.40 -13.87
N GLU A 282 20.61 -5.13 -13.56
CA GLU A 282 21.35 -5.99 -14.49
C GLU A 282 21.75 -7.30 -13.80
N THR A 283 21.63 -8.41 -14.54
CA THR A 283 21.97 -9.72 -14.00
C THR A 283 23.43 -10.09 -14.22
N ASP A 284 24.12 -10.50 -13.16
CA ASP A 284 25.47 -11.05 -13.25
C ASP A 284 25.79 -12.05 -12.13
N GLY A 285 26.81 -12.88 -12.35
CA GLY A 285 27.45 -13.64 -11.29
C GLY A 285 26.62 -14.80 -10.74
N TYR A 286 26.93 -15.15 -9.49
CA TYR A 286 26.34 -16.28 -8.77
C TYR A 286 25.50 -15.82 -7.59
N THR A 287 24.85 -16.75 -6.91
CA THR A 287 23.72 -16.45 -6.00
C THR A 287 24.14 -16.53 -4.54
N ALA A 288 24.48 -15.38 -3.95
CA ALA A 288 24.71 -15.19 -2.52
C ALA A 288 23.49 -14.59 -1.81
N GLY A 289 22.32 -15.23 -1.96
CA GLY A 289 21.04 -14.65 -1.49
C GLY A 289 20.94 -14.39 0.01
N HIS A 290 21.66 -15.13 0.86
CA HIS A 290 21.73 -14.79 2.28
C HIS A 290 22.42 -13.45 2.54
N THR A 291 23.36 -13.02 1.69
CA THR A 291 23.95 -11.68 1.76
C THR A 291 22.91 -10.62 1.43
N GLY A 292 22.13 -10.81 0.35
CA GLY A 292 21.03 -9.92 -0.02
C GLY A 292 20.00 -9.79 1.10
N ILE A 293 19.60 -10.91 1.71
CA ILE A 293 18.66 -10.93 2.85
C ILE A 293 19.24 -10.18 4.06
N GLY A 294 20.52 -10.38 4.36
CA GLY A 294 21.18 -9.67 5.45
C GLY A 294 21.21 -8.16 5.22
N VAL A 295 21.68 -7.72 4.05
CA VAL A 295 21.74 -6.29 3.72
C VAL A 295 20.34 -5.67 3.63
N GLY A 296 19.35 -6.39 3.11
CA GLY A 296 17.94 -5.97 3.16
C GLY A 296 17.39 -5.84 4.57
N TRP A 297 17.88 -6.61 5.54
CA TRP A 297 17.55 -6.36 6.94
C TRP A 297 18.18 -5.07 7.45
N TYR A 298 19.44 -4.83 7.08
CA TYR A 298 20.20 -3.67 7.54
C TYR A 298 19.64 -2.34 7.01
N THR A 299 18.98 -2.32 5.85
CA THR A 299 18.24 -1.12 5.40
C THR A 299 17.01 -0.83 6.27
N LEU A 300 16.45 -1.83 6.96
CA LEU A 300 15.31 -1.70 7.88
C LEU A 300 15.71 -1.58 9.35
N SER A 301 16.98 -1.76 9.69
CA SER A 301 17.44 -1.83 11.07
C SER A 301 17.86 -0.46 11.61
N PRO A 302 17.28 0.01 12.73
CA PRO A 302 17.72 1.25 13.39
C PRO A 302 19.18 1.18 13.87
N ASN A 303 19.76 -0.02 14.04
CA ASN A 303 21.18 -0.17 14.38
C ASN A 303 22.13 0.22 13.24
N TRP A 304 21.60 0.37 12.02
CA TRP A 304 22.33 0.75 10.81
C TRP A 304 22.01 2.17 10.35
N LYS A 305 21.17 2.92 11.08
CA LYS A 305 20.73 4.26 10.68
C LYS A 305 21.86 5.23 10.39
N ASP A 306 22.98 5.11 11.10
CA ASP A 306 24.15 5.99 10.96
C ASP A 306 24.93 5.78 9.65
N LEU A 307 24.68 4.67 8.94
CA LEU A 307 25.25 4.44 7.61
C LEU A 307 24.50 5.23 6.52
N TRP A 308 23.21 5.45 6.74
CA TRP A 308 22.30 5.97 5.72
C TRP A 308 22.13 7.49 5.82
N PRO A 309 21.73 8.16 4.73
CA PRO A 309 21.23 9.53 4.81
C PRO A 309 20.09 9.67 5.82
N THR A 310 19.86 10.87 6.36
CA THR A 310 18.90 11.06 7.47
C THR A 310 17.47 10.72 7.03
N GLU A 311 17.11 11.07 5.80
CA GLU A 311 15.84 10.75 5.15
C GLU A 311 15.62 9.24 4.95
N SER A 312 16.72 8.48 4.84
CA SER A 312 16.73 7.03 4.67
C SER A 312 16.94 6.27 5.98
N ALA A 313 17.03 6.97 7.11
CA ALA A 313 17.21 6.34 8.42
C ALA A 313 15.95 5.54 8.79
N PRO A 314 16.06 4.23 9.06
CA PRO A 314 14.93 3.41 9.45
C PRO A 314 14.43 3.76 10.86
N ALA A 315 13.12 3.63 11.05
CA ALA A 315 12.48 3.84 12.35
C ALA A 315 12.91 2.78 13.39
N GLU A 316 12.81 3.15 14.67
CA GLU A 316 13.08 2.25 15.79
C GLU A 316 12.09 1.07 15.82
N TYR A 317 12.55 -0.14 16.20
CA TYR A 317 11.68 -1.33 16.28
C TYR A 317 10.54 -1.19 17.31
N SER A 318 10.70 -0.32 18.31
CA SER A 318 9.65 -0.03 19.29
C SER A 318 8.57 0.91 18.77
N ASN A 319 8.74 1.50 17.58
CA ASN A 319 7.74 2.38 16.99
C ASN A 319 6.56 1.55 16.47
N THR A 320 5.44 1.59 17.19
CA THR A 320 4.22 0.85 16.80
C THR A 320 3.47 1.48 15.64
N GLU A 321 3.85 2.69 15.21
CA GLU A 321 3.25 3.39 14.07
C GLU A 321 3.94 3.05 12.74
N VAL A 322 5.06 2.33 12.77
CA VAL A 322 5.81 1.92 11.57
C VAL A 322 5.80 0.40 11.41
N LEU A 323 5.29 -0.07 10.29
CA LEU A 323 5.31 -1.48 9.92
C LEU A 323 6.50 -1.77 9.01
N LYS A 324 7.27 -2.81 9.34
CA LYS A 324 8.47 -3.20 8.58
C LYS A 324 8.25 -4.47 7.80
N PHE A 325 8.58 -4.44 6.51
CA PHE A 325 8.39 -5.56 5.58
C PHE A 325 9.66 -5.89 4.81
N ALA A 326 9.95 -7.17 4.60
CA ALA A 326 10.95 -7.63 3.65
C ALA A 326 10.26 -8.43 2.54
N LEU A 327 10.45 -8.03 1.29
CA LEU A 327 9.99 -8.72 0.11
C LEU A 327 11.19 -9.33 -0.62
N ILE A 328 11.33 -10.65 -0.55
CA ILE A 328 12.49 -11.37 -1.10
C ILE A 328 12.06 -12.14 -2.34
N MET A 329 12.69 -11.88 -3.49
CA MET A 329 12.45 -12.59 -4.74
C MET A 329 13.70 -13.30 -5.24
N THR A 330 13.56 -14.58 -5.62
CA THR A 330 14.66 -15.39 -6.18
C THR A 330 14.16 -16.68 -6.81
N ASP A 331 14.97 -17.27 -7.69
CA ASP A 331 14.87 -18.68 -8.11
C ASP A 331 15.34 -19.68 -7.02
N GLY A 332 15.78 -19.16 -5.88
CA GLY A 332 16.16 -19.83 -4.64
C GLY A 332 17.47 -20.63 -4.69
N ALA A 333 18.24 -20.54 -5.78
CA ALA A 333 19.43 -21.36 -6.00
C ALA A 333 20.69 -20.81 -5.29
N PHE A 334 20.62 -20.58 -3.98
CA PHE A 334 21.75 -20.02 -3.20
C PHE A 334 22.98 -20.93 -3.23
N ASN A 335 23.94 -20.55 -4.07
CA ASN A 335 25.03 -21.41 -4.50
C ASN A 335 26.43 -20.88 -4.15
N THR A 336 26.50 -19.65 -3.66
CA THR A 336 27.75 -18.94 -3.35
C THR A 336 27.70 -18.41 -1.92
N ARG A 337 28.86 -18.39 -1.26
CA ARG A 337 29.09 -17.84 0.08
C ARG A 337 30.57 -17.55 0.26
N TYR A 338 30.92 -16.80 1.29
CA TYR A 338 32.28 -16.50 1.67
C TYR A 338 32.57 -16.98 3.09
N GLU A 339 33.83 -17.34 3.30
CA GLU A 339 34.40 -17.65 4.61
C GLU A 339 35.58 -16.71 4.85
N LYS A 340 35.62 -16.11 6.05
CA LYS A 340 36.78 -15.35 6.49
C LYS A 340 37.89 -16.33 6.86
N VAL A 341 39.06 -16.14 6.25
CA VAL A 341 40.27 -16.93 6.51
C VAL A 341 41.44 -15.98 6.74
N THR A 342 42.31 -16.34 7.66
CA THR A 342 43.53 -15.57 7.95
C THR A 342 44.72 -16.27 7.31
N TRP A 343 45.33 -15.63 6.32
CA TRP A 343 46.41 -16.21 5.52
C TRP A 343 47.63 -15.32 5.46
N THR A 344 48.80 -15.95 5.34
CA THR A 344 50.01 -15.27 4.89
C THR A 344 49.93 -14.98 3.39
N LYS A 345 50.71 -14.02 2.91
CA LYS A 345 50.88 -13.77 1.45
C LYS A 345 51.12 -15.05 0.65
N THR A 346 51.99 -15.93 1.14
CA THR A 346 52.32 -17.20 0.48
C THR A 346 51.13 -18.16 0.46
N GLN A 347 50.32 -18.22 1.51
CA GLN A 347 49.10 -19.04 1.53
C GLN A 347 48.06 -18.49 0.54
N CYS A 348 47.91 -17.16 0.47
CA CYS A 348 47.05 -16.48 -0.48
C CYS A 348 47.47 -16.76 -1.94
N GLN A 349 48.76 -16.61 -2.26
CA GLN A 349 49.30 -16.83 -3.62
C GLN A 349 49.22 -18.30 -4.09
N ASN A 350 49.24 -19.24 -3.14
CA ASN A 350 49.15 -20.66 -3.43
C ASN A 350 47.71 -21.20 -3.32
N TYR A 351 46.74 -20.36 -2.94
CA TYR A 351 45.36 -20.80 -2.87
C TYR A 351 44.85 -21.11 -4.28
N GLU A 352 44.31 -22.32 -4.44
CA GLU A 352 43.73 -22.79 -5.67
C GLU A 352 42.32 -23.30 -5.38
N TYR A 353 41.37 -22.83 -6.20
CA TYR A 353 39.99 -23.26 -6.13
C TYR A 353 39.55 -23.73 -7.51
N LYS A 354 39.13 -25.00 -7.60
CA LYS A 354 38.71 -25.66 -8.86
C LYS A 354 39.77 -25.57 -9.99
N GLY A 355 41.05 -25.72 -9.68
CA GLY A 355 42.11 -25.64 -10.70
C GLY A 355 42.49 -24.20 -11.08
N VAL A 356 41.84 -23.19 -10.48
CA VAL A 356 42.14 -21.78 -10.71
C VAL A 356 42.87 -21.24 -9.49
N ARG A 357 44.10 -20.77 -9.70
CA ARG A 357 44.84 -20.07 -8.65
C ARG A 357 44.21 -18.72 -8.40
N TYR A 358 44.16 -18.34 -7.14
CA TYR A 358 43.76 -17.01 -6.73
C TYR A 358 44.69 -15.97 -7.36
N ASP A 359 44.12 -15.06 -8.13
CA ASP A 359 44.80 -13.99 -8.87
C ASP A 359 44.56 -12.61 -8.24
N GLY A 360 43.87 -12.55 -7.10
CA GLY A 360 43.59 -11.31 -6.38
C GLY A 360 44.79 -10.75 -5.60
N THR A 361 44.57 -9.63 -4.93
CA THR A 361 45.66 -8.86 -4.28
C THR A 361 46.08 -9.51 -2.96
N CYS A 362 47.17 -10.29 -2.99
CA CYS A 362 47.79 -10.83 -1.79
C CYS A 362 48.68 -9.80 -1.08
N LEU A 363 48.14 -9.19 -0.03
CA LEU A 363 48.84 -8.27 0.87
C LEU A 363 50.04 -8.92 1.59
N ASP A 364 51.04 -8.10 1.92
CA ASP A 364 52.18 -8.53 2.73
C ASP A 364 51.78 -8.85 4.18
N GLY A 365 52.48 -9.79 4.80
CA GLY A 365 52.19 -10.24 6.17
C GLY A 365 51.06 -11.27 6.24
N THR A 366 50.35 -11.28 7.37
CA THR A 366 49.20 -12.13 7.66
C THR A 366 47.95 -11.28 7.69
N ASN A 367 47.01 -11.56 6.79
CA ASN A 367 45.81 -10.75 6.58
C ASN A 367 44.57 -11.63 6.51
N ASP A 368 43.42 -11.00 6.75
CA ASP A 368 42.12 -11.65 6.58
C ASP A 368 41.63 -11.52 5.13
N TYR A 369 41.12 -12.62 4.60
CA TYR A 369 40.56 -12.71 3.25
C TYR A 369 39.15 -13.33 3.32
N TRP A 370 38.25 -12.83 2.48
CA TRP A 370 36.91 -13.40 2.32
C TRP A 370 36.88 -14.30 1.10
N VAL A 371 36.97 -15.61 1.34
CA VAL A 371 37.16 -16.59 0.27
C VAL A 371 35.84 -17.20 -0.14
N GLU A 372 35.57 -17.13 -1.44
CA GLU A 372 34.39 -17.71 -2.06
C GLU A 372 34.39 -19.25 -1.93
N LYS A 373 33.25 -19.81 -1.54
CA LYS A 373 32.98 -21.24 -1.43
C LYS A 373 31.64 -21.54 -2.08
N ARG A 374 31.58 -22.68 -2.78
CA ARG A 374 30.30 -23.22 -3.25
C ARG A 374 29.45 -23.67 -2.07
N SER A 375 28.17 -23.43 -2.20
CA SER A 375 27.10 -24.01 -1.40
C SER A 375 26.04 -24.54 -2.36
N SER A 376 25.15 -25.42 -1.89
CA SER A 376 23.97 -25.80 -2.68
C SER A 376 23.01 -26.60 -1.83
N GLY A 377 21.73 -26.54 -2.19
CA GLY A 377 20.68 -27.34 -1.57
C GLY A 377 20.29 -26.83 -0.18
N TYR A 378 19.22 -27.41 0.36
CA TYR A 378 18.61 -26.94 1.60
C TYR A 378 19.58 -26.93 2.78
N SER A 379 20.37 -28.00 2.95
CA SER A 379 21.37 -28.12 4.02
C SER A 379 22.68 -27.37 3.72
N GLY A 380 22.78 -26.68 2.58
CA GLY A 380 23.93 -25.88 2.21
C GLY A 380 24.07 -24.66 3.14
N LYS A 381 25.31 -24.27 3.43
CA LYS A 381 25.59 -23.15 4.34
C LYS A 381 24.94 -21.83 3.89
N SER A 382 24.84 -21.54 2.60
CA SER A 382 24.13 -20.34 2.12
C SER A 382 22.64 -20.36 2.49
N SER A 383 21.96 -21.47 2.23
CA SER A 383 20.55 -21.66 2.57
C SER A 383 20.31 -21.62 4.09
N GLN A 384 21.15 -22.27 4.88
CA GLN A 384 21.04 -22.25 6.34
C GLN A 384 21.33 -20.86 6.93
N ARG A 385 22.27 -20.10 6.33
CA ARG A 385 22.51 -18.69 6.68
C ARG A 385 21.29 -17.82 6.38
N ALA A 386 20.68 -17.98 5.21
CA ALA A 386 19.45 -17.26 4.86
C ALA A 386 18.34 -17.55 5.87
N LEU A 387 18.07 -18.82 6.20
CA LEU A 387 17.03 -19.17 7.16
C LEU A 387 17.30 -18.62 8.56
N SER A 388 18.56 -18.58 9.00
CA SER A 388 18.95 -17.98 10.28
C SER A 388 18.68 -16.47 10.30
N LEU A 389 19.01 -15.77 9.21
CA LEU A 389 18.69 -14.35 9.05
C LEU A 389 17.18 -14.10 9.01
N CYS A 390 16.42 -14.89 8.24
CA CYS A 390 14.97 -14.74 8.19
C CYS A 390 14.33 -14.98 9.57
N SER A 391 14.83 -15.95 10.35
CA SER A 391 14.35 -16.17 11.71
C SER A 391 14.66 -14.99 12.63
N ALA A 392 15.86 -14.42 12.54
CA ALA A 392 16.26 -13.28 13.36
C ALA A 392 15.48 -12.00 12.99
N MET A 393 15.30 -11.77 11.69
CA MET A 393 14.50 -10.68 11.13
C MET A 393 13.03 -10.75 11.60
N LYS A 394 12.41 -11.94 11.58
CA LYS A 394 11.06 -12.15 12.14
C LYS A 394 10.99 -11.88 13.64
N ASN A 395 12.00 -12.32 14.39
CA ASN A 395 12.08 -12.04 15.83
C ASN A 395 12.25 -10.55 16.16
N ALA A 396 12.80 -9.76 15.24
CA ALA A 396 12.89 -8.30 15.35
C ALA A 396 11.60 -7.57 14.93
N GLY A 397 10.54 -8.29 14.56
CA GLY A 397 9.25 -7.71 14.18
C GLY A 397 9.11 -7.34 12.70
N VAL A 398 10.05 -7.77 11.85
CA VAL A 398 9.95 -7.56 10.40
C VAL A 398 9.14 -8.69 9.78
N THR A 399 8.12 -8.34 9.00
CA THR A 399 7.28 -9.32 8.29
C THR A 399 7.90 -9.69 6.95
N ILE A 400 8.10 -10.98 6.69
CA ILE A 400 8.77 -11.48 5.50
C ILE A 400 7.78 -12.06 4.49
N TYR A 401 7.76 -11.46 3.31
CA TYR A 401 7.17 -11.99 2.09
C TYR A 401 8.26 -12.59 1.21
N THR A 402 7.97 -13.74 0.61
CA THR A 402 8.89 -14.35 -0.36
C THR A 402 8.17 -14.75 -1.62
N VAL A 403 8.83 -14.54 -2.76
CA VAL A 403 8.37 -15.05 -4.06
C VAL A 403 9.44 -15.97 -4.63
N TYR A 404 9.10 -17.25 -4.73
CA TYR A 404 9.92 -18.26 -5.39
C TYR A 404 9.58 -18.27 -6.89
N PHE A 405 10.57 -17.92 -7.71
CA PHE A 405 10.41 -17.93 -9.16
C PHE A 405 10.94 -19.24 -9.75
N GLY A 406 10.03 -20.16 -10.06
CA GLY A 406 10.40 -21.47 -10.58
C GLY A 406 9.27 -22.49 -10.50
N THR A 407 9.39 -23.55 -11.30
CA THR A 407 8.36 -24.58 -11.45
C THR A 407 8.47 -25.72 -10.44
N ALA A 408 9.63 -25.88 -9.78
CA ALA A 408 9.91 -26.99 -8.87
C ALA A 408 9.55 -26.65 -7.41
N THR A 409 8.25 -26.67 -7.08
CA THR A 409 7.72 -26.24 -5.77
C THR A 409 8.09 -27.13 -4.56
N THR A 410 8.59 -28.34 -4.82
CA THR A 410 9.12 -29.27 -3.79
C THR A 410 10.65 -29.27 -3.72
N SER A 411 11.31 -28.40 -4.48
CA SER A 411 12.77 -28.29 -4.51
C SER A 411 13.34 -27.77 -3.18
N SER A 412 14.65 -27.95 -3.01
CA SER A 412 15.38 -27.34 -1.90
C SER A 412 15.22 -25.82 -1.89
N GLN A 413 15.22 -25.20 -3.07
CA GLN A 413 15.09 -23.77 -3.30
C GLN A 413 13.73 -23.25 -2.82
N ALA A 414 12.65 -23.89 -3.30
CA ALA A 414 11.28 -23.58 -2.88
C ALA A 414 11.10 -23.76 -1.36
N ARG A 415 11.73 -24.78 -0.78
CA ARG A 415 11.70 -25.01 0.67
C ARG A 415 12.35 -23.87 1.47
N VAL A 416 13.52 -23.38 1.03
CA VAL A 416 14.21 -22.26 1.70
C VAL A 416 13.34 -21.01 1.70
N MET A 417 12.75 -20.66 0.55
CA MET A 417 11.88 -19.49 0.44
C MET A 417 10.62 -19.63 1.32
N ARG A 418 9.98 -20.81 1.29
CA ARG A 418 8.80 -21.09 2.13
C ARG A 418 9.07 -20.99 3.63
N GLU A 419 10.23 -21.47 4.10
CA GLU A 419 10.59 -21.39 5.52
C GLU A 419 11.07 -19.99 5.95
N CYS A 420 11.64 -19.22 5.02
CA CYS A 420 12.02 -17.84 5.26
C CYS A 420 10.79 -16.95 5.48
N ALA A 421 9.75 -17.08 4.65
CA ALA A 421 8.50 -16.33 4.78
C ALA A 421 7.78 -16.54 6.12
N ASP A 422 6.96 -15.55 6.47
CA ASP A 422 5.93 -15.68 7.48
C ASP A 422 4.74 -16.53 6.99
N PRO A 423 3.89 -17.04 7.90
CA PRO A 423 2.67 -17.75 7.54
C PRO A 423 1.82 -16.97 6.53
N ASP A 424 1.37 -17.67 5.49
CA ASP A 424 0.56 -17.14 4.37
C ASP A 424 1.24 -16.05 3.51
N LYS A 425 2.57 -15.90 3.61
CA LYS A 425 3.38 -14.91 2.87
C LYS A 425 4.39 -15.53 1.91
N TYR A 426 4.24 -16.81 1.61
CA TYR A 426 5.00 -17.53 0.58
C TYR A 426 4.22 -17.59 -0.73
N TYR A 427 4.85 -17.15 -1.82
CA TYR A 427 4.27 -17.14 -3.16
C TYR A 427 5.17 -17.90 -4.13
N VAL A 428 4.55 -18.50 -5.13
CA VAL A 428 5.23 -19.16 -6.24
C VAL A 428 4.83 -18.44 -7.52
N ALA A 429 5.81 -18.13 -8.34
CA ALA A 429 5.60 -17.60 -9.68
C ALA A 429 6.30 -18.53 -10.68
N THR A 430 5.58 -18.91 -11.74
CA THR A 430 6.10 -19.79 -12.80
C THR A 430 6.24 -19.08 -14.14
N SER A 431 5.72 -17.86 -14.22
CA SER A 431 5.69 -16.99 -15.39
C SER A 431 5.83 -15.52 -14.96
N ALA A 432 6.10 -14.64 -15.94
CA ALA A 432 6.10 -13.20 -15.77
C ALA A 432 4.79 -12.68 -15.14
N ASP A 433 3.65 -13.14 -15.67
CA ASP A 433 2.33 -12.73 -15.19
C ASP A 433 2.09 -13.16 -13.73
N ASP A 434 2.52 -14.37 -13.36
CA ASP A 434 2.42 -14.84 -11.97
C ASP A 434 3.30 -13.98 -11.04
N LEU A 435 4.46 -13.54 -11.52
CA LEU A 435 5.42 -12.74 -10.75
C LEU A 435 4.84 -11.36 -10.45
N ILE A 436 4.35 -10.69 -11.49
CA ILE A 436 3.66 -9.40 -11.38
C ILE A 436 2.42 -9.55 -10.49
N ALA A 437 1.61 -10.59 -10.69
CA ALA A 437 0.43 -10.84 -9.88
C ALA A 437 0.77 -11.09 -8.40
N ALA A 438 1.82 -11.84 -8.10
CA ALA A 438 2.28 -12.06 -6.73
C ALA A 438 2.69 -10.74 -6.06
N PHE A 439 3.50 -9.93 -6.75
CA PHE A 439 3.96 -8.62 -6.28
C PHE A 439 2.81 -7.65 -6.07
N SER A 440 1.91 -7.54 -7.05
CA SER A 440 0.67 -6.77 -6.94
C SER A 440 -0.20 -7.22 -5.77
N ASN A 441 -0.37 -8.53 -5.57
CA ASN A 441 -1.18 -9.07 -4.48
C ASN A 441 -0.53 -8.82 -3.12
N ILE A 442 0.80 -8.87 -3.02
CA ILE A 442 1.54 -8.53 -1.80
C ILE A 442 1.35 -7.05 -1.50
N ALA A 443 1.57 -6.17 -2.48
CA ALA A 443 1.36 -4.74 -2.33
C ALA A 443 -0.09 -4.41 -1.93
N LYS A 444 -1.09 -5.05 -2.54
CA LYS A 444 -2.51 -4.92 -2.17
C LYS A 444 -2.81 -5.46 -0.78
N LYS A 445 -2.25 -6.60 -0.38
CA LYS A 445 -2.44 -7.14 0.99
C LYS A 445 -1.82 -6.24 2.02
N ILE A 446 -0.62 -5.74 1.74
CA ILE A 446 0.04 -4.71 2.53
C ILE A 446 -0.92 -3.53 2.61
N GLN A 447 -1.38 -2.96 1.49
CA GLN A 447 -2.42 -1.92 1.41
C GLN A 447 -3.81 -2.33 2.00
N GLN A 448 -4.09 -3.58 2.35
CA GLN A 448 -5.35 -3.97 3.00
C GLN A 448 -5.21 -4.05 4.51
N VAL A 449 -4.02 -4.41 5.02
CA VAL A 449 -3.66 -4.20 6.44
C VAL A 449 -3.84 -2.73 6.82
N TYR A 450 -3.81 -1.83 5.83
CA TYR A 450 -4.05 -0.38 5.95
C TYR A 450 -5.52 0.00 6.09
N LEU A 451 -6.44 -0.74 5.48
CA LEU A 451 -7.84 -0.33 5.35
C LEU A 451 -8.78 -1.02 6.35
N SER A 452 -8.35 -2.15 6.94
CA SER A 452 -9.23 -3.09 7.63
C SER A 452 -9.02 -3.22 9.15
N GLN A 453 -8.17 -2.38 9.75
CA GLN A 453 -7.95 -2.39 11.21
C GLN A 453 -8.59 -1.21 11.91
#